data_AF-M0QK50-F1
#
_entry.id   AF-M0QK50-F1
#
_cell.length_a   1.000
_cell.length_b   1.000
_cell.length_c   1.000
_cell.angle_alpha   90.00
_cell.angle_beta   90.00
_cell.angle_gamma   90.00
#
_symmetry.space_group_name_H-M   'P 1'
#
loop_
_entity.id
_entity.type
_entity.pdbx_description
1 polymer ?
#
loop_
_entity_poly.entity_id
_entity_poly.type
_entity_poly.pdbx_seq_one_letter_code
_entity_poly.pdbx_strand_id
1 'polypeptide(L)'
;MSDHAADGADRVRFDAATADSVAGRWMAAADVVSALHEDFDRLAAQVDVAIGVGPAADAFRATVAPLLQATGDGLRSARDEIAAHSAALRHGRAELLDGDTRAGEVWHT
;
A
#
# COMPACT_ATOMS: atom_id res chain seq x y z
N MET A 1 -29.08 16.13 -26.50
CA MET A 1 -28.96 15.01 -25.52
C MET A 1 -27.60 14.33 -25.56
N SER A 2 -26.86 14.34 -26.68
CA SER A 2 -25.55 13.66 -26.80
C SER A 2 -24.38 14.31 -26.02
N ASP A 3 -24.48 15.59 -25.67
CA ASP A 3 -23.37 16.35 -25.05
C ASP A 3 -23.09 15.94 -23.60
N HIS A 4 -24.14 15.65 -22.83
CA HIS A 4 -24.03 15.29 -21.41
C HIS A 4 -23.55 13.84 -21.19
N ALA A 5 -23.83 12.94 -22.13
CA ALA A 5 -23.35 11.55 -22.09
C ALA A 5 -21.85 11.46 -22.43
N ALA A 6 -21.37 12.28 -23.37
CA ALA A 6 -19.96 12.38 -23.70
C ALA A 6 -19.13 12.95 -22.53
N ASP A 7 -19.63 14.02 -21.90
CA ASP A 7 -19.01 14.63 -20.71
C ASP A 7 -18.93 13.65 -19.53
N GLY A 8 -19.99 12.86 -19.30
CA GLY A 8 -20.00 11.81 -18.27
C GLY A 8 -18.96 10.71 -18.50
N ALA A 9 -18.85 10.18 -19.73
CA ALA A 9 -17.89 9.13 -20.07
C ALA A 9 -16.43 9.62 -19.98
N ASP A 10 -16.16 10.86 -20.38
CA ASP A 10 -14.82 11.44 -20.28
C ASP A 10 -14.40 11.67 -18.83
N ARG A 11 -15.35 12.07 -17.96
CA ARG A 11 -15.12 12.15 -16.53
C ARG A 11 -14.83 10.79 -15.89
N VAL A 12 -15.58 9.74 -16.22
CA VAL A 12 -15.31 8.37 -15.72
C VAL A 12 -13.91 7.91 -16.15
N ARG A 13 -13.51 8.14 -17.41
CA ARG A 13 -12.16 7.80 -17.89
C ARG A 13 -11.08 8.57 -17.13
N PHE A 14 -11.30 9.86 -16.88
CA PHE A 14 -10.36 10.70 -16.12
C PHE A 14 -10.22 10.22 -14.67
N ASP A 15 -11.34 9.91 -14.00
CA ASP A 15 -11.35 9.41 -12.63
C ASP A 15 -10.68 8.02 -12.54
N ALA A 16 -10.92 7.15 -13.52
CA ALA A 16 -10.26 5.85 -13.61
C ALA A 16 -8.74 5.96 -13.84
N ALA A 17 -8.29 6.85 -14.71
CA ALA A 17 -6.86 7.10 -14.94
C ALA A 17 -6.18 7.70 -13.69
N THR A 18 -6.89 8.59 -12.98
CA THR A 18 -6.41 9.15 -11.72
C THR A 18 -6.27 8.08 -10.64
N ALA A 19 -7.26 7.19 -10.53
CA ALA A 19 -7.21 6.05 -9.60
C ALA A 19 -6.00 5.13 -9.89
N ASP A 20 -5.70 4.86 -11.16
CA ASP A 20 -4.53 4.06 -11.55
C ASP A 20 -3.20 4.73 -11.20
N SER A 21 -3.07 6.03 -11.46
CA SER A 21 -1.88 6.79 -11.10
C SER A 21 -1.64 6.80 -9.59
N VAL A 22 -2.70 7.03 -8.80
CA VAL A 22 -2.62 6.98 -7.33
C VAL A 22 -2.26 5.56 -6.87
N ALA A 23 -2.97 4.53 -7.33
CA ALA A 23 -2.68 3.15 -6.95
C ALA A 23 -1.24 2.73 -7.30
N GLY A 24 -0.72 3.14 -8.47
CA GLY A 24 0.66 2.88 -8.87
C GLY A 24 1.68 3.54 -7.94
N ARG A 25 1.45 4.79 -7.52
CA ARG A 25 2.32 5.49 -6.55
C ARG A 25 2.28 4.85 -5.17
N TRP A 26 1.10 4.41 -4.72
CA TRP A 26 0.96 3.71 -3.45
C TRP A 26 1.67 2.35 -3.47
N MET A 27 1.62 1.61 -4.57
CA MET A 27 2.41 0.39 -4.72
C MET A 27 3.92 0.64 -4.67
N ALA A 28 4.41 1.66 -5.37
CA ALA A 28 5.83 2.03 -5.29
C ALA A 28 6.24 2.39 -3.85
N ALA A 29 5.36 3.06 -3.09
CA ALA A 29 5.58 3.30 -1.68
C ALA A 29 5.58 2.01 -0.84
N ALA A 30 4.72 1.03 -1.17
CA ALA A 30 4.70 -0.28 -0.52
C ALA A 30 6.03 -1.02 -0.70
N ASP A 31 6.57 -1.00 -1.91
CA ASP A 31 7.85 -1.63 -2.24
C ASP A 31 9.00 -1.00 -1.44
N VAL A 32 9.00 0.33 -1.33
CA VAL A 32 9.98 1.07 -0.49
C VAL A 32 9.84 0.69 0.98
N VAL A 33 8.63 0.62 1.52
CA VAL A 33 8.40 0.22 2.92
C VAL A 33 8.82 -1.24 3.15
N SER A 34 8.58 -2.13 2.18
CA SER A 34 9.04 -3.52 2.27
C SER A 34 10.56 -3.61 2.30
N ALA A 35 11.25 -2.88 1.43
CA ALA A 35 12.71 -2.83 1.42
C ALA A 35 13.26 -2.27 2.75
N LEU A 36 12.64 -1.22 3.29
CA LEU A 36 13.02 -0.66 4.59
C LEU A 36 12.79 -1.65 5.74
N HIS A 37 11.70 -2.43 5.70
CA HIS A 37 11.45 -3.48 6.68
C HIS A 37 12.52 -4.57 6.64
N GLU A 38 12.89 -5.05 5.45
CA GLU A 38 13.93 -6.06 5.27
C GLU A 38 15.31 -5.55 5.72
N ASP A 39 15.66 -4.31 5.38
CA ASP A 39 16.91 -3.69 5.83
C ASP A 39 16.95 -3.50 7.35
N PHE A 40 15.81 -3.12 7.93
CA PHE A 40 15.67 -2.98 9.37
C PHE A 40 15.84 -4.32 10.10
N ASP A 41 15.17 -5.38 9.64
CA ASP A 41 15.28 -6.71 10.22
C ASP A 41 16.71 -7.25 10.12
N ARG A 42 17.37 -7.02 8.97
CA ARG A 42 18.78 -7.38 8.77
C ARG A 42 19.70 -6.65 9.75
N LEU A 43 19.51 -5.34 9.94
CA LEU A 43 20.29 -4.56 10.90
C LEU A 43 20.04 -4.99 12.34
N ALA A 44 18.78 -5.24 12.71
CA ALA A 44 18.43 -5.72 14.05
C ALA A 44 19.10 -7.06 14.36
N ALA A 45 19.13 -7.99 13.40
CA ALA A 45 19.83 -9.26 13.54
C ALA A 45 21.36 -9.08 13.70
N GLN A 46 21.97 -8.17 12.93
CA GLN A 46 23.39 -7.86 13.06
C GLN A 46 23.73 -7.28 14.43
N VAL A 47 22.86 -6.43 14.98
CA VAL A 47 23.02 -5.86 16.32
C VAL A 47 22.93 -6.94 17.40
N ASP A 48 21.95 -7.85 17.35
CA ASP A 48 21.84 -8.94 18.34
C ASP A 48 23.08 -9.84 18.32
N VAL A 49 23.60 -10.17 17.14
CA VAL A 49 24.86 -10.92 16.99
C VAL A 49 26.05 -10.14 17.56
N ALA A 50 26.16 -8.84 17.28
CA ALA A 50 27.27 -8.01 17.73
C ALA A 50 27.30 -7.79 19.24
N ILE A 51 26.13 -7.75 19.88
CA ILE A 51 25.99 -7.58 21.33
C ILE A 51 26.41 -8.85 22.09
N GLY A 52 26.24 -10.03 21.47
CA GLY A 52 26.73 -11.30 22.00
C GLY A 52 25.95 -11.77 23.24
N VAL A 53 26.67 -12.07 24.32
CA VAL A 53 26.11 -12.72 25.53
C VAL A 53 26.58 -12.04 26.82
N GLY A 54 25.82 -12.24 27.90
CA GLY A 54 26.12 -11.74 29.24
C GLY A 54 25.21 -10.60 29.69
N PRO A 55 25.43 -10.04 30.89
CA PRO A 55 24.48 -9.15 31.53
C PRO A 55 24.11 -7.89 30.73
N ALA A 56 25.06 -7.34 29.96
CA ALA A 56 24.81 -6.20 29.08
C ALA A 56 23.93 -6.58 27.87
N ALA A 57 24.13 -7.79 27.32
CA ALA A 57 23.28 -8.34 26.26
C ALA A 57 21.86 -8.60 26.77
N ASP A 58 21.73 -9.11 27.99
CA ASP A 58 20.43 -9.34 28.62
C ASP A 58 19.69 -8.01 28.88
N ALA A 59 20.40 -6.99 29.37
CA ALA A 59 19.84 -5.65 29.54
C ALA A 59 19.39 -5.02 28.20
N PHE A 60 20.17 -5.20 27.13
CA PHE A 60 19.78 -4.76 25.80
C PHE A 60 18.53 -5.49 25.31
N ARG A 61 18.46 -6.81 25.43
CA ARG A 61 17.28 -7.60 25.03
C ARG A 61 16.04 -7.26 25.84
N ALA A 62 16.20 -6.85 27.09
CA ALA A 62 15.08 -6.42 27.94
C ALA A 62 14.56 -5.02 27.59
N THR A 63 15.40 -4.13 27.03
CA THR A 63 15.07 -2.71 26.89
C THR A 63 14.95 -2.24 25.43
N VAL A 64 15.85 -2.68 24.56
CA VAL A 64 15.96 -2.22 23.17
C VAL A 64 15.34 -3.20 22.19
N ALA A 65 15.51 -4.51 22.37
CA ALA A 65 14.92 -5.50 21.46
C ALA A 65 13.39 -5.35 21.29
N PRO A 66 12.59 -5.02 22.33
CA PRO A 66 11.16 -4.77 22.16
C PRO A 66 10.87 -3.56 21.26
N LEU A 67 11.69 -2.50 21.32
CA LEU A 67 11.55 -1.33 20.46
C LEU A 67 11.88 -1.69 19.00
N LEU A 68 12.89 -2.54 18.79
CA LEU A 68 13.23 -3.02 17.46
C LEU A 68 12.08 -3.85 16.89
N GLN A 69 11.55 -4.80 17.67
CA GLN A 69 10.38 -5.60 17.27
C GLN A 69 9.17 -4.74 16.93
N ALA A 70 8.81 -3.79 17.81
CA ALA A 70 7.70 -2.87 17.57
C ALA A 70 7.89 -2.03 16.30
N THR A 71 9.14 -1.63 16.00
CA THR A 71 9.46 -0.90 14.77
C THR A 71 9.27 -1.78 13.53
N GLY A 72 9.77 -3.01 13.56
CA GLY A 72 9.58 -3.98 12.46
C GLY A 72 8.11 -4.31 12.23
N ASP A 73 7.35 -4.51 13.30
CA ASP A 73 5.90 -4.75 13.23
C ASP A 73 5.15 -3.54 12.65
N GLY A 74 5.54 -2.32 13.02
CA GLY A 74 4.98 -1.09 12.45
C GLY A 74 5.23 -0.94 10.95
N LEU A 75 6.44 -1.26 10.48
CA LEU A 75 6.77 -1.24 9.06
C LEU A 75 5.96 -2.28 8.28
N ARG A 76 5.79 -3.48 8.85
CA ARG A 76 4.93 -4.53 8.26
C ARG A 76 3.47 -4.09 8.17
N SER A 77 2.93 -3.50 9.23
CA SER A 77 1.55 -2.97 9.25
C SER A 77 1.36 -1.89 8.19
N ALA A 78 2.29 -0.94 8.08
CA ALA A 78 2.23 0.12 7.08
C ALA A 78 2.23 -0.44 5.64
N ARG A 79 3.08 -1.45 5.37
CA ARG A 79 3.07 -2.16 4.07
C ARG A 79 1.71 -2.76 3.77
N ASP A 80 1.12 -3.46 4.74
CA ASP A 80 -0.16 -4.16 4.57
C ASP A 80 -1.32 -3.19 4.35
N GLU A 81 -1.33 -2.06 5.08
CA GLU A 81 -2.29 -0.98 4.87
C GLU A 81 -2.16 -0.36 3.48
N ILE A 82 -0.94 -0.07 3.03
CA ILE A 82 -0.69 0.47 1.68
C ILE A 82 -1.19 -0.52 0.60
N ALA A 83 -0.93 -1.82 0.77
CA ALA A 83 -1.39 -2.85 -0.15
C ALA A 83 -2.92 -2.93 -0.19
N ALA A 84 -3.58 -2.87 0.97
CA ALA A 84 -5.04 -2.89 1.08
C ALA A 84 -5.69 -1.67 0.39
N HIS A 85 -5.18 -0.46 0.63
CA HIS A 85 -5.68 0.75 -0.02
C HIS A 85 -5.46 0.72 -1.54
N SER A 86 -4.31 0.19 -2.00
CA SER A 86 -4.03 0.02 -3.43
C SER A 86 -5.01 -0.97 -4.09
N ALA A 87 -5.35 -2.05 -3.40
CA ALA A 87 -6.35 -3.01 -3.86
C ALA A 87 -7.76 -2.39 -3.92
N ALA A 88 -8.14 -1.61 -2.90
CA ALA A 88 -9.42 -0.91 -2.86
C ALA A 88 -9.57 0.11 -4.00
N LEU A 89 -8.53 0.89 -4.29
CA LEU A 89 -8.52 1.84 -5.42
C LEU A 89 -8.72 1.13 -6.77
N ARG A 90 -8.05 -0.01 -6.98
CA ARG A 90 -8.23 -0.83 -8.19
C ARG A 90 -9.62 -1.43 -8.29
N HIS A 91 -10.20 -1.84 -7.17
CA HIS A 91 -11.55 -2.39 -7.13
C HIS A 91 -12.59 -1.31 -7.46
N GLY A 92 -12.53 -0.14 -6.82
CA GLY A 92 -13.42 0.98 -7.11
C GLY A 92 -13.31 1.46 -8.57
N ARG A 93 -12.11 1.39 -9.17
CA ARG A 93 -11.93 1.63 -10.61
C ARG A 93 -12.70 0.63 -11.47
N ALA A 94 -12.62 -0.67 -11.15
CA ALA A 94 -13.33 -1.71 -11.89
C ALA A 94 -14.85 -1.48 -11.81
N GLU A 95 -15.38 -1.15 -10.64
CA GLU A 95 -16.81 -0.84 -10.45
C GLU A 95 -17.25 0.39 -11.26
N LEU A 96 -16.42 1.45 -11.31
CA LEU A 96 -16.71 2.65 -12.10
C LEU A 96 -16.81 2.34 -13.60
N LEU A 97 -15.87 1.56 -14.14
CA LEU A 97 -15.86 1.17 -15.56
C LEU A 97 -17.02 0.23 -15.91
N ASP A 98 -17.34 -0.72 -15.03
CA ASP A 98 -18.48 -1.64 -15.22
C ASP A 98 -19.82 -0.91 -15.14
N GLY A 99 -19.92 0.12 -14.30
CA GLY A 99 -21.09 0.99 -14.21
C GLY A 99 -21.31 1.81 -15.48
N ASP A 100 -20.23 2.39 -16.03
CA ASP A 100 -20.26 3.15 -17.28
C ASP A 100 -20.65 2.27 -18.48
N THR A 101 -20.08 1.07 -18.56
CA THR A 101 -20.41 0.08 -19.62
C THR A 101 -21.90 -0.27 -19.59
N ARG A 102 -22.45 -0.59 -18.40
CA ARG A 102 -23.88 -0.88 -18.24
C ARG A 102 -24.76 0.32 -18.56
N ALA A 103 -24.35 1.53 -18.19
CA ALA A 103 -25.09 2.73 -18.53
C ALA A 103 -25.17 2.90 -20.06
N GLY A 104 -24.04 2.75 -20.77
CA GLY A 104 -23.99 2.82 -22.23
C GLY A 104 -24.90 1.81 -22.94
N GLU A 105 -25.00 0.58 -22.43
CA GLU A 105 -25.90 -0.45 -22.99
C GLU A 105 -27.39 -0.06 -22.87
N VAL A 106 -27.80 0.59 -21.79
CA VAL A 106 -29.20 1.03 -21.55
C VAL A 106 -29.62 2.16 -22.48
N TRP A 107 -28.70 3.03 -22.90
CA TRP A 107 -29.01 4.15 -23.82
C TRP A 107 -29.06 3.74 -25.30
N HIS A 108 -28.63 2.52 -25.63
CA HIS A 108 -28.58 2.01 -27.01
C HIS A 108 -29.65 0.94 -27.33
N THR A 109 -30.50 0.58 -26.36
CA THR A 109 -31.76 -0.18 -26.54
C THR A 109 -32.97 0.73 -26.59
#